data_AF-A0A1G1EEU3-F1
#
_entry.id   AF-A0A1G1EEU3-F1
#
_cell.length_a   1.000
_cell.length_b   1.000
_cell.length_c   1.000
_cell.angle_alpha   90.00
_cell.angle_beta   90.00
_cell.angle_gamma   90.00
#
_symmetry.space_group_name_H-M   'P 1'
#
loop_
_entity.id
_entity.type
_entity.pdbx_description
1 polymer ?
#
loop_
_entity_poly.entity_id
_entity_poly.type
_entity_poly.pdbx_seq_one_letter_code
_entity_poly.pdbx_strand_id
1 'polypeptide(L)'
;MKDLKEFSLSYYLDELKRREGKKAQEEVSAALSATTVSIEVLKAIKEAKDHKLPLTTLARKVNLKIAPCQEVCEHLRDEGLIEIEPDQETGNDWIKLSDKGMGLL
;
A
#
# COMPACT_ATOMS: atom_id res chain seq x y z
N MET A 1 -9.47 -31.18 -1.44
CA MET A 1 -9.84 -30.18 -2.45
C MET A 1 -9.35 -28.83 -1.96
N LYS A 2 -8.50 -28.18 -2.78
CA LYS A 2 -8.02 -26.78 -2.73
C LYS A 2 -7.46 -26.29 -1.39
N ASP A 3 -6.15 -26.50 -1.22
CA ASP A 3 -5.32 -25.70 -0.33
C ASP A 3 -5.54 -24.21 -0.60
N LEU A 4 -6.16 -23.52 0.35
CA LEU A 4 -6.10 -22.07 0.45
C LEU A 4 -4.61 -21.74 0.65
N LYS A 5 -3.93 -21.40 -0.43
CA LYS A 5 -2.65 -20.69 -0.32
C LYS A 5 -2.93 -19.44 0.48
N GLU A 6 -2.53 -19.43 1.74
CA GLU A 6 -2.51 -18.25 2.57
C GLU A 6 -1.69 -17.19 1.83
N PHE A 7 -2.35 -16.14 1.37
CA PHE A 7 -1.72 -15.00 0.70
C PHE A 7 -0.99 -14.18 1.77
N SER A 8 0.09 -14.74 2.32
CA SER A 8 0.94 -14.01 3.25
C SER A 8 1.70 -12.93 2.50
N LEU A 9 1.97 -11.81 3.17
CA LEU A 9 2.74 -10.69 2.63
C LEU A 9 4.12 -11.14 2.10
N SER A 10 4.70 -12.20 2.67
CA SER A 10 5.94 -12.82 2.18
C SER A 10 5.77 -13.49 0.80
N TYR A 11 4.62 -14.12 0.54
CA TYR A 11 4.32 -14.70 -0.77
C TYR A 11 4.16 -13.61 -1.84
N TYR A 12 3.53 -12.48 -1.51
CA TYR A 12 3.43 -11.34 -2.43
C TYR A 12 4.81 -10.74 -2.76
N LEU A 13 5.65 -10.58 -1.74
CA LEU A 13 7.03 -10.12 -1.90
C LEU A 13 7.87 -11.06 -2.78
N ASP A 14 7.73 -12.37 -2.60
CA ASP A 14 8.46 -13.36 -3.38
C ASP A 14 7.94 -13.47 -4.82
N GLU A 15 6.64 -13.29 -5.04
CA GLU A 15 6.07 -13.32 -6.38
C GLU A 15 6.42 -12.06 -7.19
N LEU A 16 6.47 -10.87 -6.56
CA LEU A 16 6.99 -9.64 -7.18
C LEU A 16 8.48 -9.78 -7.54
N LYS A 17 9.32 -10.25 -6.61
CA LYS A 17 10.74 -10.53 -6.89
C LYS A 17 10.95 -11.49 -8.07
N ARG A 18 10.07 -12.49 -8.22
CA ARG A 18 10.14 -13.46 -9.33
C ARG A 18 9.72 -12.85 -10.66
N ARG A 19 8.73 -11.95 -10.68
CA ARG A 19 8.25 -11.28 -11.92
C ARG A 19 9.29 -10.29 -12.46
N GLU A 20 10.04 -9.64 -11.57
CA GLU A 20 11.03 -8.60 -11.92
C GLU A 20 12.45 -9.13 -12.20
N GLY A 21 12.66 -10.45 -12.16
CA GLY A 21 13.97 -11.12 -12.32
C GLY A 21 14.68 -10.94 -13.68
N LYS A 22 14.31 -9.95 -14.50
CA LYS A 22 14.96 -9.65 -15.79
C LYS A 22 15.34 -8.19 -16.02
N LYS A 23 15.16 -7.24 -15.09
CA LYS A 23 15.65 -5.87 -15.29
C LYS A 23 16.26 -5.22 -14.03
N ALA A 24 17.48 -4.73 -14.23
CA ALA A 24 18.32 -3.78 -13.49
C ALA A 24 18.37 -3.82 -11.94
N GLN A 25 19.59 -4.03 -11.43
CA GLN A 25 19.98 -3.92 -10.03
C GLN A 25 19.71 -2.53 -9.39
N GLU A 26 19.57 -1.47 -10.20
CA GLU A 26 19.13 -0.13 -9.76
C GLU A 26 17.60 -0.03 -9.61
N GLU A 27 16.83 -0.66 -10.50
CA GLU A 27 15.36 -0.75 -10.40
C GLU A 27 14.95 -1.61 -9.20
N VAL A 28 15.74 -2.63 -8.86
CA VAL A 28 15.52 -3.48 -7.68
C VAL A 28 15.58 -2.66 -6.39
N SER A 29 16.49 -1.69 -6.26
CA SER A 29 16.59 -0.85 -5.06
C SER A 29 15.37 0.07 -4.92
N ALA A 30 14.94 0.69 -6.03
CA ALA A 30 13.77 1.56 -6.04
C ALA A 30 12.47 0.77 -5.82
N ALA A 31 12.33 -0.39 -6.46
CA ALA A 31 11.18 -1.28 -6.31
C ALA A 31 11.08 -1.88 -4.91
N LEU A 32 12.20 -2.29 -4.29
CA LEU A 32 12.20 -2.71 -2.89
C LEU A 32 11.78 -1.56 -1.98
N SER A 33 12.31 -0.35 -2.22
CA SER A 33 11.96 0.83 -1.43
C SER A 33 10.49 1.20 -1.58
N ALA A 34 9.93 1.16 -2.78
CA ALA A 34 8.51 1.42 -3.04
C ALA A 34 7.62 0.36 -2.39
N THR A 35 8.06 -0.90 -2.39
CA THR A 35 7.34 -2.01 -1.75
C THR A 35 7.35 -1.88 -0.23
N THR A 36 8.50 -1.54 0.38
CA THR A 36 8.60 -1.28 1.82
C THR A 36 7.68 -0.14 2.22
N VAL A 37 7.71 0.97 1.48
CA VAL A 37 6.84 2.12 1.72
C VAL A 37 5.36 1.75 1.60
N SER A 38 4.99 0.97 0.59
CA SER A 38 3.63 0.48 0.39
C SER A 38 3.14 -0.35 1.58
N ILE A 39 4.00 -1.21 2.14
CA ILE A 39 3.70 -1.99 3.34
C ILE A 39 3.53 -1.09 4.58
N GLU A 40 4.40 -0.09 4.75
CA GLU A 40 4.29 0.87 5.85
C GLU A 40 2.99 1.69 5.76
N VAL A 41 2.58 2.08 4.54
CA VAL A 41 1.29 2.73 4.28
C VAL A 41 0.13 1.83 4.70
N LEU A 42 0.09 0.57 4.22
CA LEU A 42 -0.98 -0.37 4.56
C LEU A 42 -1.04 -0.64 6.08
N LYS A 43 0.10 -0.79 6.74
CA LYS A 43 0.18 -0.94 8.21
C LYS A 43 -0.34 0.29 8.94
N ALA A 44 0.06 1.49 8.52
CA ALA A 44 -0.37 2.74 9.11
C ALA A 44 -1.90 2.91 9.02
N ILE A 45 -2.52 2.45 7.92
CA ILE A 45 -3.98 2.41 7.77
C ILE A 45 -4.62 1.36 8.65
N LYS A 46 -4.02 0.16 8.76
CA LYS A 46 -4.55 -0.93 9.60
C LYS A 46 -4.62 -0.55 11.08
N GLU A 47 -3.60 0.17 11.56
CA GLU A 47 -3.52 0.65 12.94
C GLU A 47 -4.45 1.84 13.23
N ALA A 48 -5.00 2.49 12.21
CA ALA A 48 -5.93 3.59 12.39
C ALA A 48 -7.34 3.11 12.76
N LYS A 49 -8.07 3.98 13.47
CA LYS A 49 -9.46 3.73 13.82
C LYS A 49 -10.31 3.59 12.56
N ASP A 50 -11.17 2.57 12.52
CA ASP A 50 -12.01 2.23 11.37
C ASP A 50 -11.21 1.89 10.09
N HIS A 51 -9.93 1.57 10.22
CA HIS A 51 -9.00 1.26 9.12
C HIS A 51 -8.99 2.34 8.03
N LYS A 52 -9.14 3.60 8.43
CA LYS A 52 -9.12 4.76 7.55
C LYS A 52 -8.43 5.95 8.18
N LEU A 53 -7.80 6.78 7.35
CA LEU A 53 -7.25 8.06 7.77
C LEU A 53 -7.10 9.04 6.60
N PRO A 54 -7.05 10.35 6.87
CA PRO A 54 -6.77 11.35 5.85
C PRO A 54 -5.36 11.17 5.26
N LEU A 55 -5.21 11.41 3.96
CA LEU A 55 -3.93 11.33 3.23
C LEU A 55 -2.83 12.17 3.91
N THR A 56 -3.17 13.34 4.42
CA THR A 56 -2.23 14.22 5.12
C THR A 56 -1.72 13.63 6.43
N THR A 57 -2.57 12.91 7.16
CA THR A 57 -2.19 12.20 8.39
C THR A 57 -1.36 10.96 8.06
N LEU A 58 -1.71 10.27 6.96
CA LEU A 58 -0.99 9.10 6.48
C LEU A 58 0.43 9.46 6.10
N ALA A 59 0.59 10.49 5.25
CA ALA A 59 1.89 10.99 4.83
C ALA A 59 2.80 11.32 6.02
N ARG A 60 2.26 11.93 7.09
CA ARG A 60 3.01 12.19 8.33
C ARG A 60 3.41 10.90 9.06
N LYS A 61 2.51 9.92 9.16
CA LYS A 61 2.78 8.64 9.83
C LYS A 61 3.89 7.84 9.15
N VAL A 62 3.89 7.82 7.81
CA VAL A 62 4.93 7.12 7.03
C VAL A 62 6.15 7.99 6.70
N ASN A 63 6.22 9.19 7.29
CA ASN A 63 7.30 10.17 7.07
C ASN A 63 7.56 10.48 5.58
N LEU A 64 6.50 10.63 4.79
CA LEU A 64 6.53 11.01 3.39
C LEU A 64 5.94 12.41 3.17
N LYS A 65 6.35 13.02 2.06
CA LYS A 65 5.63 14.18 1.51
C LYS A 65 4.28 13.72 0.95
N ILE A 66 3.32 14.65 0.90
CA ILE A 66 1.95 14.36 0.47
C ILE A 66 1.91 13.79 -0.96
N ALA A 67 2.60 14.41 -1.93
CA ALA A 67 2.56 13.95 -3.32
C ALA A 67 3.13 12.51 -3.52
N PRO A 68 4.32 12.16 -3.01
CA PRO A 68 4.79 10.76 -3.05
C PRO A 68 3.87 9.78 -2.30
N CYS A 69 3.29 10.19 -1.18
CA CYS A 69 2.32 9.36 -0.45
C CYS A 69 1.05 9.13 -1.28
N GLN A 70 0.61 10.15 -2.03
CA GLN A 70 -0.53 10.07 -2.93
C GLN A 70 -0.25 9.09 -4.07
N GLU A 71 0.91 9.17 -4.72
CA GLU A 71 1.32 8.24 -5.78
C GLU A 71 1.29 6.79 -5.27
N VAL A 72 1.84 6.53 -4.08
CA VAL A 72 1.78 5.20 -3.45
C VAL A 72 0.34 4.77 -3.18
N CYS A 73 -0.52 5.69 -2.71
CA CYS A 73 -1.92 5.37 -2.47
C CYS A 73 -2.67 5.06 -3.77
N GLU A 74 -2.39 5.78 -4.86
CA GLU A 74 -2.97 5.52 -6.16
C GLU A 74 -2.55 4.15 -6.69
N HIS A 75 -1.27 3.78 -6.55
CA HIS A 75 -0.79 2.43 -6.89
C HIS A 75 -1.49 1.35 -6.06
N LEU A 76 -1.59 1.52 -4.74
CA LEU A 76 -2.27 0.56 -3.86
C LEU A 76 -3.78 0.46 -4.15
N ARG A 77 -4.42 1.56 -4.57
CA ARG A 77 -5.81 1.57 -5.03
C ARG A 77 -5.96 0.78 -6.31
N ASP A 78 -5.06 0.98 -7.28
CA ASP A 78 -5.10 0.26 -8.56
C ASP A 78 -4.86 -1.26 -8.37
N GLU A 79 -4.09 -1.65 -7.34
CA GLU A 79 -3.95 -3.04 -6.90
C GLU A 79 -5.17 -3.57 -6.10
N GLY A 80 -6.13 -2.71 -5.79
CA GLY A 80 -7.34 -3.02 -5.02
C GLY A 80 -7.06 -3.33 -3.56
N LEU A 81 -5.99 -2.76 -2.99
CA LEU A 81 -5.62 -2.93 -1.58
C LEU A 81 -6.23 -1.85 -0.68
N ILE A 82 -6.49 -0.66 -1.24
CA ILE A 82 -7.13 0.45 -0.53
C ILE A 82 -8.22 1.11 -1.38
N GLU A 83 -9.06 1.90 -0.73
CA GLU A 83 -10.04 2.79 -1.31
C GLU A 83 -9.65 4.24 -1.00
N ILE A 84 -9.83 5.14 -1.98
CA ILE A 84 -9.62 6.58 -1.81
C ILE A 84 -10.98 7.25 -1.90
N GLU A 85 -11.45 7.81 -0.79
CA GLU A 85 -12.70 8.55 -0.69
C GLU A 85 -12.40 10.06 -0.74
N PRO A 86 -12.69 10.75 -1.85
CA PRO A 86 -12.40 12.17 -1.97
C PRO A 86 -13.29 13.00 -1.04
N ASP A 87 -12.69 13.88 -0.26
CA ASP A 87 -13.40 14.83 0.59
C ASP A 87 -13.52 16.17 -0.13
N GLN A 88 -14.70 16.45 -0.68
CA GLN A 88 -14.97 17.70 -1.42
C GLN A 88 -15.08 18.93 -0.51
N GLU A 89 -15.25 18.75 0.81
CA GLU A 89 -15.41 19.85 1.76
C GLU A 89 -14.07 20.33 2.30
N THR A 90 -13.17 19.39 2.64
CA THR A 90 -11.86 19.72 3.22
C THR A 90 -10.70 19.61 2.24
N GLY A 91 -10.91 18.99 1.08
CA GLY A 91 -9.87 18.68 0.10
C GLY A 91 -8.86 17.63 0.57
N ASN A 92 -9.15 16.91 1.66
CA ASN A 92 -8.29 15.83 2.17
C ASN A 92 -8.91 14.47 1.90
N ASP A 93 -8.40 13.80 0.87
CA ASP A 93 -8.82 12.45 0.54
C ASP A 93 -8.61 11.50 1.72
N TRP A 94 -9.62 10.68 1.99
CA TRP A 94 -9.58 9.64 3.01
C TRP A 94 -9.11 8.34 2.39
N ILE A 95 -8.11 7.74 3.02
CA ILE A 95 -7.51 6.49 2.58
C ILE A 95 -7.99 5.38 3.51
N LYS A 96 -8.65 4.37 2.96
CA LYS A 96 -9.27 3.28 3.69
C LYS A 96 -8.74 1.93 3.20
N LEU A 97 -8.51 0.97 4.09
CA LEU A 97 -8.16 -0.39 3.69
C LEU A 97 -9.37 -1.12 3.09
N SER A 98 -9.12 -1.82 1.98
CA SER A 98 -10.07 -2.80 1.44
C SER A 98 -9.97 -4.13 2.19
N ASP A 99 -10.97 -5.00 2.01
CA ASP A 99 -10.94 -6.37 2.54
C ASP A 99 -9.72 -7.16 2.06
N LYS A 100 -9.30 -6.93 0.80
CA LYS A 100 -8.10 -7.55 0.23
C LYS A 100 -6.82 -7.05 0.90
N GLY A 101 -6.74 -5.74 1.16
CA GLY A 101 -5.62 -5.15 1.89
C GLY A 101 -5.55 -5.62 3.34
N MET A 102 -6.70 -5.77 4.00
CA MET A 102 -6.76 -6.35 5.35
C MET A 102 -6.31 -7.80 5.40
N GLY A 103 -6.66 -8.62 4.40
CA GLY A 103 -6.28 -10.04 4.34
C GLY A 103 -4.78 -10.29 4.11
N LEU A 104 -4.04 -9.29 3.61
CA LEU A 104 -2.59 -9.39 3.41
C LEU A 104 -1.76 -9.11 4.67
N LEU A 105 -2.35 -8.49 5.70
CA LEU A 105 -1.68 -7.99 6.90
C LEU A 105 -2.17 -8.68 8.17
#